data_AF-A0A4S2RZN0-F1
#
_entry.id   AF-A0A4S2RZN0-F1
#
_cell.length_a   1.000
_cell.length_b   1.000
_cell.length_c   1.000
_cell.angle_alpha   90.00
_cell.angle_beta   90.00
_cell.angle_gamma   90.00
#
_symmetry.space_group_name_H-M   'P 1'
#
loop_
_entity.id
_entity.type
_entity.pdbx_description
1 polymer ?
#
loop_
_entity_poly.entity_id
_entity_poly.type
_entity_poly.pdbx_seq_one_letter_code
_entity_poly.pdbx_strand_id
1 'polypeptide(L)'
;MLLLGTGDRVQARRLLPRLRRAVEDSAVLQQRAVEAVVHRFSTAPPTEEELTQSHADLLLDTVVVDDEREVVLHLNDSCGEHIMDGYWPAVRFDAQNQVADVTIET
;
A
#
# COMPACT_ATOMS: atom_id res chain seq x y z
N MET A 1 0.15 -10.88 -2.46
CA MET A 1 1.50 -11.35 -2.84
C MET A 1 2.56 -10.66 -1.99
N LEU A 2 3.71 -11.31 -1.73
CA LEU A 2 4.84 -10.71 -1.00
C LEU A 2 6.08 -10.65 -1.90
N LEU A 3 6.71 -9.48 -2.01
CA LEU A 3 7.87 -9.24 -2.87
C LEU A 3 9.01 -8.54 -2.11
N LEU A 4 10.25 -8.88 -2.48
CA LEU A 4 11.45 -8.14 -2.12
C LEU A 4 11.98 -7.47 -3.39
N GLY A 5 12.18 -6.17 -3.37
CA GLY A 5 12.68 -5.36 -4.49
C GLY A 5 14.19 -5.53 -4.73
N THR A 6 14.70 -6.76 -4.72
CA THR A 6 16.13 -7.03 -4.96
C THR A 6 16.36 -8.41 -5.60
N GLY A 7 17.33 -8.46 -6.52
CA GLY A 7 17.88 -9.71 -7.05
C GLY A 7 19.08 -10.24 -6.25
N ASP A 8 19.61 -9.49 -5.29
CA ASP A 8 20.78 -9.84 -4.48
C ASP A 8 20.36 -10.66 -3.24
N ARG A 9 20.93 -11.84 -3.07
CA ARG A 9 20.61 -12.76 -1.95
C ARG A 9 21.02 -12.22 -0.58
N VAL A 10 22.15 -11.52 -0.48
CA VAL A 10 22.62 -10.92 0.77
C VAL A 10 21.71 -9.77 1.16
N GLN A 11 21.31 -8.95 0.19
CA GLN A 11 20.35 -7.87 0.41
C GLN A 11 18.97 -8.42 0.78
N ALA A 12 18.47 -9.42 0.07
CA ALA A 12 17.20 -10.07 0.37
C ALA A 12 17.14 -10.54 1.84
N ARG A 13 18.21 -11.19 2.33
CA ARG A 13 18.32 -11.59 3.75
C ARG A 13 18.24 -10.42 4.72
N ARG A 14 18.77 -9.24 4.35
CA ARG A 14 18.70 -8.02 5.16
C ARG A 14 17.30 -7.39 5.16
N LEU A 15 16.51 -7.59 4.10
CA LEU A 15 15.15 -7.06 3.98
C LEU A 15 14.08 -7.95 4.65
N LEU A 16 14.34 -9.25 4.83
CA LEU A 16 13.39 -10.18 5.46
C LEU A 16 12.80 -9.70 6.80
N PRO A 17 13.57 -9.13 7.76
CA PRO A 17 12.98 -8.63 9.00
C PRO A 17 11.99 -7.48 8.77
N ARG A 18 12.24 -6.61 7.77
CA ARG A 18 11.35 -5.50 7.42
C ARG A 18 10.07 -6.02 6.79
N LEU A 19 10.17 -7.00 5.89
CA LEU A 19 9.00 -7.65 5.28
C LEU A 19 8.15 -8.36 6.33
N ARG A 20 8.77 -9.09 7.26
CA ARG A 20 8.05 -9.75 8.35
C ARG A 20 7.24 -8.74 9.18
N ARG A 21 7.88 -7.63 9.58
CA ARG A 21 7.18 -6.56 10.31
C ARG A 21 6.01 -5.98 9.51
N ALA A 22 6.20 -5.75 8.21
CA ALA A 22 5.13 -5.25 7.35
C ALA A 22 3.94 -6.20 7.26
N VAL A 23 4.20 -7.52 7.22
CA VAL A 23 3.15 -8.54 7.23
C VAL A 23 2.45 -8.60 8.58
N GLU A 24 3.19 -8.54 9.70
CA GLU A 24 2.63 -8.48 11.05
C GLU A 24 1.73 -7.26 11.26
N ASP A 25 2.13 -6.10 10.71
CA ASP A 25 1.39 -4.84 10.79
C ASP A 25 0.37 -4.65 9.62
N SER A 26 0.17 -5.66 8.76
CA SER A 26 -0.50 -5.50 7.46
C SER A 26 -1.91 -4.89 7.54
N ALA A 27 -2.73 -5.27 8.52
CA ALA A 27 -4.07 -4.73 8.68
C ALA A 27 -4.05 -3.21 8.98
N VAL A 28 -3.11 -2.76 9.82
CA VAL A 28 -2.94 -1.35 10.17
C VAL A 28 -2.38 -0.56 8.98
N LEU A 29 -1.42 -1.14 8.26
CA LEU A 29 -0.86 -0.52 7.07
C LEU A 29 -1.89 -0.40 5.95
N GLN A 30 -2.71 -1.44 5.73
CA GLN A 30 -3.79 -1.41 4.75
C GLN A 30 -4.80 -0.33 5.11
N GLN A 31 -5.22 -0.22 6.37
CA GLN A 31 -6.14 0.83 6.79
C GLN A 31 -5.57 2.23 6.44
N ARG A 32 -4.32 2.49 6.83
CA ARG A 32 -3.66 3.77 6.52
C ARG A 32 -3.50 4.00 5.02
N ALA A 33 -3.23 2.95 4.26
CA ALA A 33 -3.08 3.04 2.81
C ALA A 33 -4.40 3.45 2.15
N VAL A 34 -5.51 2.80 2.51
CA VAL A 34 -6.84 3.15 2.01
C VAL A 34 -7.18 4.61 2.34
N GLU A 35 -7.03 5.01 3.60
CA GLU A 35 -7.29 6.39 4.02
C GLU A 35 -6.42 7.39 3.25
N ALA A 36 -5.13 7.08 3.06
CA ALA A 36 -4.20 7.93 2.32
C ALA A 36 -4.59 8.07 0.84
N VAL A 37 -5.02 6.99 0.19
CA VAL A 37 -5.51 7.01 -1.20
C VAL A 37 -6.75 7.90 -1.31
N VAL A 38 -7.76 7.67 -0.46
CA VAL A 38 -8.99 8.47 -0.49
C VAL A 38 -8.68 9.95 -0.26
N HIS A 39 -7.91 10.28 0.77
CA HIS A 39 -7.52 11.67 1.04
C HIS A 39 -6.71 12.30 -0.10
N ARG A 40 -5.87 11.54 -0.79
CA ARG A 40 -5.00 12.05 -1.86
C ARG A 40 -5.78 12.42 -3.12
N PHE A 41 -6.85 11.69 -3.42
CA PHE A 41 -7.59 11.81 -4.68
C PHE A 41 -8.98 12.42 -4.52
N SER A 42 -9.49 12.58 -3.30
CA SER A 42 -10.72 13.35 -3.06
C SER A 42 -10.51 14.85 -3.22
N THR A 43 -11.53 15.54 -3.75
CA THR A 43 -11.54 17.01 -3.93
C THR A 43 -11.98 17.76 -2.67
N ALA A 44 -12.55 17.05 -1.71
CA ALA A 44 -12.96 17.53 -0.39
C ALA A 44 -12.60 16.48 0.67
N PRO A 45 -12.57 16.83 1.97
CA PRO A 45 -12.40 15.86 3.03
C PRO A 45 -13.45 14.74 2.91
N PRO A 46 -13.04 13.45 2.86
CA PRO A 46 -13.97 12.34 2.76
C PRO A 46 -14.81 12.23 4.03
N THR A 47 -16.06 11.81 3.83
CA THR A 47 -16.99 11.44 4.89
C THR A 47 -16.64 10.07 5.48
N GLU A 48 -17.16 9.77 6.66
CA GLU A 48 -16.98 8.45 7.29
C GLU A 48 -17.57 7.31 6.45
N GLU A 49 -18.65 7.57 5.72
CA GLU A 49 -19.28 6.60 4.83
C GLU A 49 -18.39 6.30 3.62
N GLU A 50 -17.80 7.33 2.99
CA GLU A 50 -16.85 7.16 1.88
C GLU A 50 -15.61 6.38 2.33
N LEU A 51 -15.09 6.65 3.53
CA LEU A 51 -13.96 5.88 4.08
C LEU A 51 -14.35 4.43 4.35
N THR A 52 -15.52 4.19 4.93
CA THR A 52 -16.04 2.84 5.20
C THR A 52 -16.19 2.03 3.91
N GLN A 53 -16.79 2.64 2.89
CA GLN A 53 -16.95 2.03 1.57
C GLN A 53 -15.58 1.74 0.94
N SER A 54 -14.66 2.70 0.99
CA SER A 54 -13.31 2.54 0.45
C SER A 54 -12.52 1.41 1.12
N HIS A 55 -12.74 1.18 2.43
CA HIS A 55 -12.15 0.03 3.13
C HIS A 55 -12.71 -1.32 2.67
N ALA A 56 -13.94 -1.36 2.17
CA ALA A 56 -14.52 -2.55 1.57
C ALA A 56 -14.02 -2.78 0.13
N ASP A 57 -13.84 -1.70 -0.62
CA ASP A 57 -13.54 -1.77 -2.05
C ASP A 57 -12.04 -1.92 -2.35
N LEU A 58 -11.16 -1.25 -1.58
CA LEU A 58 -9.72 -1.26 -1.78
C LEU A 58 -9.05 -2.38 -0.98
N LEU A 59 -8.66 -3.43 -1.68
CA LEU A 59 -8.09 -4.64 -1.09
C LEU A 59 -6.57 -4.66 -1.25
N LEU A 60 -5.84 -5.06 -0.21
CA LEU A 60 -4.40 -5.26 -0.31
C LEU A 60 -4.09 -6.42 -1.27
N ASP A 61 -3.45 -6.11 -2.39
CA ASP A 61 -2.99 -7.10 -3.36
C ASP A 61 -1.54 -7.51 -3.08
N THR A 62 -0.62 -6.54 -3.00
CA THR A 62 0.82 -6.80 -2.93
C THR A 62 1.52 -5.98 -1.86
N VAL A 63 2.43 -6.62 -1.12
CA VAL A 63 3.39 -5.96 -0.23
C VAL A 63 4.79 -6.09 -0.83
N VAL A 64 5.42 -4.95 -1.08
CA VAL A 64 6.83 -4.86 -1.53
C VAL A 64 7.67 -4.26 -0.41
N VAL A 65 8.87 -4.82 -0.19
CA VAL A 65 9.93 -4.10 0.52
C VAL A 65 11.05 -3.80 -0.46
N ASP A 66 11.34 -2.52 -0.67
CA ASP A 66 12.40 -2.10 -1.58
C ASP A 66 13.79 -2.11 -0.91
N ASP A 67 14.81 -1.73 -1.67
CA ASP A 67 16.21 -1.72 -1.25
C ASP A 67 16.51 -0.69 -0.17
N GLU A 68 15.74 0.40 -0.11
CA GLU A 68 15.78 1.43 0.94
C GLU A 68 15.02 1.02 2.22
N ARG A 69 14.40 -0.17 2.23
CA ARG A 69 13.56 -0.72 3.32
C ARG A 69 12.23 -0.01 3.49
N GLU A 70 11.79 0.72 2.48
CA GLU A 70 10.43 1.22 2.42
C GLU A 70 9.49 0.06 2.12
N VAL A 71 8.23 0.21 2.56
CA VAL A 71 7.17 -0.73 2.22
C VAL A 71 6.26 -0.08 1.22
N VAL A 72 5.98 -0.75 0.12
CA VAL A 72 4.96 -0.31 -0.83
C VAL A 72 3.80 -1.29 -0.76
N LEU A 73 2.59 -0.78 -0.54
CA LEU A 73 1.35 -1.53 -0.62
C LEU A 73 0.66 -1.21 -1.94
N HIS A 74 0.46 -2.23 -2.78
CA HIS A 74 -0.41 -2.11 -3.95
C HIS A 74 -1.81 -2.56 -3.57
N LEU A 75 -2.77 -1.69 -3.81
CA LEU A 75 -4.18 -1.95 -3.56
C LEU A 75 -4.86 -2.32 -4.87
N ASN A 76 -5.86 -3.18 -4.81
CA ASN A 76 -6.74 -3.46 -5.94
C ASN A 76 -8.12 -2.89 -5.65
N ASP A 77 -8.71 -2.25 -6.66
CA ASP A 77 -10.09 -1.80 -6.62
C ASP A 77 -11.01 -2.96 -7.00
N SER A 78 -11.66 -3.55 -6.00
CA SER A 78 -12.50 -4.74 -6.19
C SER A 78 -13.86 -4.45 -6.81
N CYS A 79 -14.35 -3.20 -6.76
CA CYS A 79 -15.59 -2.82 -7.43
C CYS A 79 -15.35 -2.34 -8.87
N GLY A 80 -14.11 -1.91 -9.19
CA GLY A 80 -13.71 -1.49 -10.53
C GLY A 80 -14.32 -0.15 -10.95
N GLU A 81 -14.86 0.62 -10.01
CA GLU A 81 -15.52 1.90 -10.25
C GLU A 81 -14.61 3.10 -9.94
N HIS A 82 -13.56 2.89 -9.13
CA HIS A 82 -12.70 3.96 -8.64
C HIS A 82 -11.43 4.13 -9.48
N ILE A 83 -10.96 3.06 -10.14
CA ILE A 83 -9.67 3.05 -10.83
C ILE A 83 -9.79 2.45 -12.23
N MET A 84 -9.12 3.08 -13.20
CA MET A 84 -9.05 2.59 -14.56
C MET A 84 -8.33 1.23 -14.64
N ASP A 85 -8.84 0.34 -15.49
CA ASP A 85 -8.19 -0.95 -15.77
C ASP A 85 -6.70 -0.81 -16.09
N GLY A 86 -5.88 -1.65 -15.45
CA GLY A 86 -4.43 -1.65 -15.61
C GLY A 86 -3.71 -0.59 -14.76
N TYR A 87 -4.42 0.14 -13.90
CA TYR A 87 -3.84 1.04 -12.92
C TYR A 87 -4.18 0.58 -11.50
N TRP A 88 -3.28 0.83 -10.55
CA TRP A 88 -3.54 0.55 -9.13
C TRP A 88 -2.94 1.64 -8.23
N PRO A 89 -3.53 1.91 -7.05
CA PRO A 89 -2.91 2.76 -6.05
C PRO A 89 -1.73 2.03 -5.42
N ALA A 90 -0.62 2.73 -5.29
CA ALA A 90 0.50 2.30 -4.48
C ALA A 90 0.72 3.31 -3.35
N VAL A 91 0.83 2.79 -2.12
CA VAL A 91 1.14 3.60 -0.94
C VAL A 91 2.48 3.20 -0.39
N ARG A 92 3.38 4.18 -0.32
CA ARG A 92 4.75 4.03 0.18
C ARG A 92 4.81 4.40 1.65
N PHE A 93 5.46 3.55 2.43
CA PHE A 93 5.68 3.72 3.85
C PHE A 93 7.16 3.75 4.16
N ASP A 94 7.57 4.72 4.98
CA ASP A 94 8.94 4.82 5.46
C ASP A 94 9.31 3.67 6.44
N ALA A 95 10.52 3.73 6.99
CA ALA A 95 11.00 2.73 7.96
C ALA A 95 10.22 2.74 9.30
N GLN A 96 9.42 3.78 9.55
CA GLN A 96 8.58 4.00 10.72
C GLN A 96 7.10 3.71 10.45
N ASN A 97 6.76 3.13 9.29
CA ASN A 97 5.40 2.85 8.85
C ASN A 97 4.52 4.13 8.76
N GLN A 98 5.12 5.28 8.47
CA GLN A 98 4.39 6.51 8.11
C GLN A 98 4.22 6.57 6.60
N VAL A 99 3.08 7.10 6.15
CA VAL A 99 2.82 7.31 4.72
C VAL A 99 3.81 8.35 4.20
N ALA A 100 4.66 7.94 3.27
CA ALA A 100 5.65 8.79 2.62
C ALA A 100 5.14 9.33 1.29
N ASP A 101 4.43 8.50 0.51
CA ASP A 101 3.86 8.90 -0.78
C ASP A 101 2.66 8.04 -1.18
N VAL A 102 1.85 8.56 -2.11
CA VAL A 102 0.70 7.89 -2.72
C VAL A 102 0.73 8.14 -4.22
N THR A 103 0.84 7.06 -5.00
CA THR A 103 0.93 7.07 -6.46
C THR A 103 -0.15 6.20 -7.10
N ILE A 104 -0.33 6.38 -8.41
CA ILE A 104 -1.03 5.43 -9.28
C ILE A 104 0.03 4.82 -10.20
N GLU A 105 0.09 3.49 -10.25
CA GLU A 105 1.07 2.72 -11.02
C GLU A 105 0.40 1.90 -12.13
N THR A 106 1.22 1.36 -13.06
CA THR A 106 0.83 0.60 -14.27
C THR A 106 1.67 -0.63 -14.49
#